data_AF-A0A0G1RET8-F1
#
_entry.id   AF-A0A0G1RET8-F1
#
_cell.length_a   1.000
_cell.length_b   1.000
_cell.length_c   1.000
_cell.angle_alpha   90.00
_cell.angle_beta   90.00
_cell.angle_gamma   90.00
#
_symmetry.space_group_name_H-M   'P 1'
#
loop_
_entity.id
_entity.type
_entity.pdbx_description
1 polymer ?
#
loop_
_entity_poly.entity_id
_entity_poly.type
_entity_poly.pdbx_seq_one_letter_code
_entity_poly.pdbx_strand_id
1 'polypeptide(L)' 'MLSGAVSNMLDRLIFGCVRDFIPFIFDLFYFNAADTFIAAGFLFFLIFLFKSE' A
#
# COMPACT_ATOMS: atom_id res chain seq x y z
N MET A 1 3.76 -5.76 -2.85
CA MET A 1 4.61 -4.83 -2.09
C MET A 1 5.47 -3.96 -3.00
N LEU A 2 6.42 -4.50 -3.76
CA LEU A 2 7.30 -3.71 -4.64
C LEU A 2 6.54 -2.83 -5.64
N SER A 3 5.55 -3.39 -6.34
CA SER A 3 4.70 -2.64 -7.28
C SER A 3 4.01 -1.44 -6.64
N GLY A 4 3.43 -1.62 -5.44
CA GLY A 4 2.81 -0.53 -4.69
C GLY A 4 3.84 0.52 -4.26
N ALA A 5 4.99 0.11 -3.74
CA ALA A 5 6.05 1.03 -3.34
C ALA A 5 6.54 1.89 -4.52
N VAL A 6 6.78 1.27 -5.68
CA VAL A 6 7.21 1.98 -6.90
C VAL A 6 6.13 2.95 -7.37
N SER A 7 4.86 2.55 -7.41
CA SER A 7 3.75 3.41 -7.82
C SER A 7 3.64 4.66 -6.93
N ASN A 8 3.61 4.46 -5.61
CA ASN A 8 3.54 5.55 -4.64
C ASN A 8 4.80 6.45 -4.65
N MET A 9 5.96 5.90 -5.03
CA MET A 9 7.18 6.69 -5.23
C MET A 9 7.09 7.54 -6.50
N LEU A 10 6.62 6.98 -7.61
CA LEU A 10 6.43 7.72 -8.86
C LEU A 10 5.44 8.86 -8.69
N ASP A 11 4.35 8.65 -7.96
CA ASP A 11 3.38 9.71 -7.64
C ASP A 11 4.06 10.88 -6.91
N ARG A 12 4.91 10.58 -5.92
CA ARG A 12 5.69 11.62 -5.20
C ARG A 12 6.68 12.35 -6.11
N LEU A 13 7.35 11.64 -7.02
CA LEU A 13 8.33 12.25 -7.93
C LEU A 13 7.68 13.12 -9.00
N ILE A 14 6.50 12.74 -9.50
CA ILE A 14 5.83 13.42 -10.63
C ILE A 14 4.86 14.50 -10.12
N PHE A 15 4.09 14.21 -9.08
CA PHE A 15 3.01 15.09 -8.59
C PHE A 15 3.32 15.76 -7.25
N GLY A 16 4.42 15.39 -6.58
CA GLY A 16 4.77 15.92 -5.26
C GLY A 16 3.95 15.34 -4.10
N CYS A 17 2.97 14.47 -4.39
CA CYS A 17 2.11 13.84 -3.39
C CYS A 17 1.60 12.48 -3.89
N VAL A 18 1.04 11.69 -2.98
CA VAL A 18 0.30 10.47 -3.30
C VAL A 18 -1.19 10.82 -3.41
N ARG A 19 -1.89 10.23 -4.37
CA ARG A 19 -3.34 10.44 -4.52
C ARG A 19 -4.10 9.29 -3.88
N ASP A 20 -4.71 9.59 -2.74
CA ASP A 20 -5.61 8.67 -2.05
C ASP A 20 -7.06 8.97 -2.43
N PHE A 21 -7.82 7.94 -2.81
CA PHE A 21 -9.16 8.10 -3.39
C PHE A 21 -10.15 7.02 -2.98
N ILE A 22 -9.70 5.97 -2.28
CA ILE A 22 -10.56 4.91 -1.77
C ILE A 22 -10.88 5.25 -0.31
N PRO A 23 -12.15 5.58 0.03
CA PRO A 23 -12.53 5.87 1.40
C PRO A 23 -12.54 4.61 2.27
N PHE A 24 -12.18 4.75 3.54
CA PHE A 24 -12.20 3.67 4.53
C PHE A 24 -12.76 4.16 5.87
N ILE A 25 -13.49 3.28 6.58
CA ILE A 25 -14.18 3.54 7.86
C ILE A 25 -14.90 4.89 7.83
N PHE A 26 -16.05 4.97 7.16
CA PHE A 26 -16.88 6.19 7.13
C PHE A 26 -16.08 7.47 6.78
N ASP A 27 -15.24 7.40 5.75
CA ASP A 27 -14.38 8.51 5.30
C ASP A 27 -13.34 9.01 6.33
N LEU A 28 -13.03 8.22 7.37
CA LEU A 28 -12.02 8.57 8.38
C LEU A 28 -10.61 8.67 7.77
N PHE A 29 -10.30 7.80 6.80
CA PHE A 29 -9.08 7.88 6.02
C PHE A 29 -9.28 7.37 4.60
N TYR A 30 -8.38 7.82 3.72
CA TYR A 30 -8.33 7.39 2.33
C TYR A 30 -7.05 6.60 2.09
N PHE A 31 -7.11 5.67 1.15
CA PHE A 31 -5.97 4.94 0.66
C PHE A 31 -6.08 4.78 -0.86
N ASN A 32 -5.10 4.14 -1.47
CA ASN A 32 -5.13 3.82 -2.89
C ASN A 32 -4.73 2.36 -3.16
N ALA A 33 -4.76 1.97 -4.43
CA ALA A 33 -4.43 0.59 -4.82
C ALA A 33 -3.00 0.19 -4.43
N ALA A 34 -2.03 1.12 -4.47
CA ALA A 34 -0.65 0.86 -4.09
C ALA A 34 -0.53 0.50 -2.60
N ASP A 35 -1.27 1.16 -1.72
CA ASP A 35 -1.31 0.84 -0.29
C ASP A 35 -1.85 -0.58 -0.05
N THR A 36 -2.90 -0.98 -0.78
CA THR A 36 -3.43 -2.35 -0.73
C THR A 36 -2.38 -3.38 -1.13
N PHE A 37 -1.59 -3.14 -2.19
CA PHE A 37 -0.53 -4.05 -2.62
C PHE A 37 0.65 -4.11 -1.64
N ILE A 38 0.93 -3.01 -0.94
CA ILE A 38 1.94 -2.98 0.13
C ILE A 38 1.43 -3.79 1.32
N ALA A 39 0.22 -3.49 1.82
CA ALA A 39 -0.37 -4.15 2.97
C ALA A 39 -0.55 -5.66 2.76
N ALA A 40 -1.10 -6.08 1.61
CA ALA A 40 -1.28 -7.50 1.29
C ALA A 40 0.07 -8.23 1.16
N GLY A 41 1.06 -7.60 0.51
CA GLY A 41 2.40 -8.18 0.39
C GLY A 41 3.09 -8.34 1.75
N PHE A 42 2.96 -7.35 2.64
CA PHE A 42 3.47 -7.43 4.00
C PHE A 42 2.75 -8.52 4.81
N LEU A 43 1.43 -8.65 4.69
CA LEU A 43 0.67 -9.71 5.34
C LEU A 43 1.15 -11.10 4.88
N PHE A 44 1.34 -11.32 3.58
CA PHE A 44 1.87 -12.59 3.08
C PHE A 44 3.31 -12.85 3.56
N PHE A 45 4.14 -11.81 3.63
CA PHE A 45 5.49 -11.93 4.18
C PHE A 45 5.46 -12.40 5.65
N LEU A 46 4.58 -11.81 6.49
CA LEU A 46 4.41 -12.25 7.88
C LEU A 46 3.92 -13.69 7.96
N ILE A 47 2.91 -14.07 7.16
CA ILE A 47 2.40 -15.45 7.12
C ILE A 47 3.52 -16.43 6.76
N PHE A 48 4.35 -16.09 5.76
CA PHE A 48 5.47 -16.94 5.36
C PHE A 48 6.53 -17.05 6.48
N LEU A 49 6.89 -15.93 7.09
CA LEU A 49 7.87 -15.87 8.17
C LEU A 49 7.45 -16.74 9.37
N PHE A 50 6.21 -16.58 9.86
CA PHE A 50 5.71 -17.35 11.00
C PHE A 50 5.35 -18.80 10.68
N LYS A 51 5.08 -19.14 9.41
CA LYS A 51 4.90 -20.54 8.99
C LYS A 51 6.24 -21.29 8.89
N SER A 52 7.34 -20.57 8.72
CA SER A 52 8.68 -21.16 8.63
C SER A 52 9.34 -21.42 9.99
N GLU A 53 8.73 -20.96 11.09
CA GLU A 53 9.07 -21.36 12.47
C GLU A 53 8.22 -22.56 12.93
#